data_AF-A0A8S2ZJ37-F1
#
_entry.id   AF-A0A8S2ZJ37-F1
#
_cell.length_a   1.000
_cell.length_b   1.000
_cell.length_c   1.000
_cell.angle_alpha   90.00
_cell.angle_beta   90.00
_cell.angle_gamma   90.00
#
_symmetry.space_group_name_H-M   'P 1'
#
loop_
_entity.id
_entity.type
_entity.pdbx_description
1 polymer ?
#
loop_
_entity_poly.entity_id
_entity_poly.type
_entity_poly.pdbx_seq_one_letter_code
_entity_poly.pdbx_strand_id
1 'polypeptide(L)'
;MRTRICASLIASKIIKTIAQREYDSSIRHEYEEEANYFELFAIECLTCCYNNDKEYACELVIRQVDLFGGVTCLQVAVAADNKKFLHEETCQLALTNIWYDRIEPLRKYKYQFYIDLLTFNIPSTIMHVLKQKKNQ
;
A
#
# COMPACT_ATOMS: atom_id res chain seq x y z
N MET A 1 7.47 -3.01 18.46
CA MET A 1 6.96 -3.68 17.24
C MET A 1 6.63 -2.72 16.10
N ARG A 2 6.04 -1.55 16.37
CA ARG A 2 5.49 -0.62 15.34
C ARG A 2 6.40 -0.28 14.14
N THR A 3 7.71 -0.26 14.30
CA THR A 3 8.66 0.12 13.22
C THR A 3 9.42 -1.06 12.61
N ARG A 4 9.22 -2.29 13.10
CA ARG A 4 10.04 -3.45 12.68
C ARG A 4 9.82 -3.80 11.21
N ILE A 5 8.56 -3.78 10.74
CA ILE A 5 8.22 -4.05 9.34
C ILE A 5 8.93 -3.04 8.42
N CYS A 6 8.78 -1.74 8.70
CA CYS A 6 9.43 -0.68 7.93
C CYS A 6 10.97 -0.83 7.95
N ALA A 7 11.56 -1.07 9.12
CA ALA A 7 13.00 -1.25 9.27
C ALA A 7 13.53 -2.44 8.44
N SER A 8 12.82 -3.58 8.45
CA SER A 8 13.17 -4.76 7.65
C SER A 8 13.07 -4.49 6.15
N LEU A 9 12.05 -3.76 5.69
CA LEU A 9 11.93 -3.36 4.28
C LEU A 9 13.06 -2.41 3.87
N ILE A 10 13.46 -1.49 4.74
CA ILE A 10 14.61 -0.59 4.50
C ILE A 10 15.92 -1.40 4.44
N ALA A 11 16.12 -2.35 5.35
CA ALA A 11 17.28 -3.23 5.33
C ALA A 11 17.35 -4.01 4.00
N SER A 12 16.24 -4.61 3.58
CA SER A 12 16.13 -5.28 2.27
C SER A 12 16.51 -4.35 1.12
N LYS A 13 16.04 -3.09 1.12
CA LYS A 13 16.43 -2.09 0.13
C LYS A 13 17.93 -1.82 0.12
N ILE A 14 18.52 -1.57 1.29
CA ILE A 14 19.96 -1.27 1.42
C ILE A 14 20.78 -2.44 0.89
N ILE A 15 20.46 -3.67 1.29
CA ILE A 15 21.18 -4.87 0.87
C ILE A 15 21.04 -5.09 -0.64
N LYS A 16 19.84 -4.91 -1.22
CA LYS A 16 19.66 -4.95 -2.69
C LYS A 16 20.54 -3.91 -3.41
N THR A 17 20.67 -2.70 -2.86
CA THR A 17 21.54 -1.68 -3.45
C THR A 17 23.03 -2.00 -3.33
N ILE A 18 23.43 -2.73 -2.28
CA ILE A 18 24.81 -3.24 -2.13
C ILE A 18 25.05 -4.34 -3.16
N ALA A 19 24.16 -5.34 -3.24
CA ALA A 19 24.22 -6.44 -4.21
C ALA A 19 24.37 -5.96 -5.66
N GLN A 20 23.70 -4.86 -6.03
CA GLN A 20 23.80 -4.25 -7.37
C GLN A 20 25.19 -3.67 -7.71
N ARG A 21 25.98 -3.32 -6.69
CA ARG A 21 27.32 -2.74 -6.85
C ARG A 21 28.44 -3.78 -6.76
N GLU A 22 28.12 -4.99 -6.30
CA GLU A 22 29.08 -6.08 -6.19
C GLU A 22 29.44 -6.66 -7.56
N TYR A 23 30.74 -6.91 -7.75
CA TYR A 23 31.27 -7.53 -8.97
C TYR A 23 31.31 -9.06 -8.87
N ASP A 24 31.49 -9.59 -7.67
CA ASP A 24 31.52 -11.03 -7.42
C ASP A 24 30.09 -11.59 -7.40
N SER A 25 29.79 -12.49 -8.34
CA SER A 25 28.48 -13.11 -8.48
C SER A 25 28.07 -13.95 -7.27
N SER A 26 29.02 -14.57 -6.58
CA SER A 26 28.74 -15.40 -5.41
C SER A 26 28.32 -14.53 -4.22
N ILE A 27 29.07 -13.46 -3.96
CA ILE A 27 28.76 -12.48 -2.90
C ILE A 27 27.45 -11.75 -3.21
N ARG A 28 27.23 -11.38 -4.48
CA ARG A 28 25.97 -10.78 -4.91
C ARG A 28 24.76 -11.67 -4.60
N HIS A 29 24.87 -12.98 -4.89
CA HIS A 29 23.80 -13.92 -4.60
C HIS A 29 23.51 -14.02 -3.10
N GLU A 30 24.57 -14.07 -2.27
CA GLU A 30 24.43 -14.06 -0.80
C GLU A 30 23.68 -12.83 -0.30
N TYR A 31 24.00 -11.64 -0.81
CA TYR A 31 23.26 -10.42 -0.47
C TYR A 31 21.82 -10.43 -0.97
N GLU A 32 21.55 -10.98 -2.16
CA GLU A 32 20.17 -11.12 -2.66
C GLU A 32 19.35 -12.06 -1.77
N GLU A 33 19.93 -13.16 -1.27
CA GLU A 33 19.29 -14.05 -0.30
C GLU A 33 19.01 -13.36 1.04
N GLU A 34 19.98 -12.61 1.57
CA GLU A 34 19.80 -11.87 2.82
C GLU A 34 18.72 -10.79 2.68
N ALA A 35 18.68 -10.08 1.55
CA ALA A 35 17.63 -9.11 1.28
C ALA A 35 16.24 -9.76 1.20
N ASN A 36 16.15 -10.97 0.64
CA ASN A 36 14.93 -11.76 0.59
C ASN A 36 14.50 -12.24 1.98
N TYR A 37 15.45 -12.58 2.86
CA TYR A 37 15.18 -12.92 4.25
C TYR A 37 14.52 -11.75 4.99
N PHE A 38 15.03 -10.53 4.84
CA PHE A 38 14.40 -9.35 5.45
C PHE A 38 13.01 -9.04 4.89
N GLU A 39 12.78 -9.28 3.60
CA GLU A 39 11.45 -9.16 3.00
C GLU A 39 10.47 -10.18 3.61
N LEU A 40 10.89 -11.46 3.73
CA LEU A 40 10.08 -12.51 4.35
C LEU A 40 9.79 -12.22 5.82
N PHE A 41 10.78 -11.76 6.59
CA PHE A 41 10.60 -11.38 7.98
C PHE A 41 9.58 -10.23 8.14
N ALA A 42 9.59 -9.26 7.22
CA ALA A 42 8.60 -8.19 7.20
C ALA A 42 7.18 -8.72 6.90
N ILE A 43 7.06 -9.69 5.99
CA ILE A 43 5.80 -10.38 5.67
C ILE A 43 5.29 -11.12 6.90
N GLU A 44 6.10 -11.96 7.53
CA GLU A 44 5.70 -12.74 8.70
C GLU A 44 5.21 -11.83 9.84
N CYS A 45 5.94 -10.74 10.11
CA CYS A 45 5.51 -9.74 11.09
C CYS A 45 4.15 -9.13 10.73
N LEU A 46 3.93 -8.81 9.45
CA LEU A 46 2.67 -8.25 8.96
C LEU A 46 1.53 -9.27 9.08
N THR A 47 1.75 -10.52 8.69
CA THR A 47 0.77 -11.61 8.80
C THR A 47 0.38 -11.85 10.26
N CYS A 48 1.34 -11.82 11.20
CA CYS A 48 1.04 -11.89 12.63
C CYS A 48 0.16 -10.73 13.09
N CYS A 49 0.43 -9.51 12.64
CA CYS A 49 -0.43 -8.36 12.94
C CYS A 49 -1.82 -8.50 12.33
N TYR A 50 -1.91 -8.96 11.07
CA TYR A 50 -3.17 -9.17 10.35
C TYR A 50 -4.06 -10.21 11.02
N ASN A 51 -3.46 -11.31 11.50
CA ASN A 51 -4.18 -12.36 12.22
C ASN A 51 -4.72 -11.90 13.58
N ASN A 52 -4.08 -10.90 14.20
CA ASN A 52 -4.53 -10.35 15.47
C ASN A 52 -5.60 -9.26 15.27
N ASP A 53 -5.35 -8.29 14.39
CA ASP A 53 -6.27 -7.19 14.08
C ASP A 53 -6.02 -6.70 12.64
N LYS A 54 -6.97 -7.01 11.76
CA LYS A 54 -6.88 -6.71 10.33
C LYS A 54 -6.88 -5.21 10.03
N GLU A 55 -7.72 -4.45 10.73
CA GLU A 55 -7.86 -3.01 10.51
C GLU A 55 -6.60 -2.28 10.98
N TYR A 56 -6.10 -2.66 12.16
CA TYR A 56 -4.86 -2.13 12.69
C TYR A 56 -3.65 -2.50 11.81
N ALA A 57 -3.59 -3.72 11.27
CA ALA A 57 -2.53 -4.12 10.34
C ALA A 57 -2.56 -3.28 9.05
N CYS A 58 -3.75 -2.99 8.52
CA CYS A 58 -3.89 -2.10 7.36
C CYS A 58 -3.42 -0.67 7.68
N GLU A 59 -3.80 -0.14 8.85
CA GLU A 59 -3.32 1.18 9.30
C GLU A 59 -1.79 1.20 9.43
N LEU A 60 -1.20 0.15 9.97
CA LEU A 60 0.25 0.04 10.17
C LEU A 60 1.04 0.15 8.86
N VAL A 61 0.51 -0.40 7.76
CA VAL A 61 1.18 -0.38 6.44
C VAL A 61 1.19 1.02 5.82
N ILE A 62 0.14 1.82 6.05
CA ILE A 62 -0.06 3.15 5.46
C ILE A 62 0.39 4.29 6.39
N ARG A 63 0.62 3.99 7.67
CA ARG A 63 1.10 4.95 8.66
C ARG A 63 2.51 5.42 8.31
N GLN A 64 2.76 6.71 8.51
CA GLN A 64 4.08 7.31 8.38
C GLN A 64 4.98 6.95 9.57
N VAL A 65 6.23 6.63 9.27
CA VAL A 65 7.26 6.30 10.26
C VAL A 65 8.27 7.44 10.34
N ASP A 66 8.19 8.23 11.41
CA ASP A 66 9.02 9.43 11.61
C ASP A 66 10.52 9.13 11.65
N LEU A 67 10.91 7.96 12.20
CA LEU A 67 12.31 7.52 12.25
C LEU A 67 12.99 7.45 10.89
N PHE A 68 12.22 7.26 9.82
CA PHE A 68 12.72 7.09 8.46
C PHE A 68 12.30 8.25 7.54
N GLY A 69 12.05 9.43 8.13
CA GLY A 69 11.70 10.64 7.37
C GLY A 69 10.23 10.71 6.95
N GLY A 70 9.33 10.08 7.72
CA GLY A 70 7.89 10.15 7.47
C GLY A 70 7.41 9.27 6.31
N VAL A 71 8.18 8.25 5.94
CA VAL A 71 7.81 7.28 4.89
C VAL A 71 6.85 6.21 5.42
N THR A 72 6.01 5.67 4.54
CA THR A 72 5.13 4.53 4.87
C THR A 72 5.79 3.20 4.53
N CYS A 73 5.34 2.10 5.15
CA CYS A 73 5.84 0.77 4.81
C CYS A 73 5.60 0.44 3.33
N LEU A 74 4.45 0.86 2.79
CA LEU A 74 4.11 0.66 1.37
C LEU A 74 5.06 1.42 0.44
N GLN A 75 5.38 2.68 0.74
CA GLN A 75 6.33 3.47 -0.04
C GLN A 75 7.72 2.85 -0.05
N VAL A 76 8.19 2.38 1.10
CA VAL A 76 9.49 1.68 1.21
C VAL A 76 9.46 0.39 0.41
N ALA A 77 8.42 -0.44 0.52
CA ALA A 77 8.30 -1.69 -0.20
C ALA A 77 8.34 -1.50 -1.73
N VAL A 78 7.64 -0.49 -2.24
CA VAL A 78 7.70 -0.10 -3.67
C VAL A 78 9.11 0.35 -4.03
N ALA A 79 9.74 1.19 -3.21
CA ALA A 79 11.08 1.70 -3.49
C ALA A 79 12.20 0.65 -3.35
N ALA A 80 11.90 -0.50 -2.74
CA ALA A 80 12.80 -1.64 -2.56
C ALA A 80 12.57 -2.78 -3.58
N ASP A 81 11.55 -2.64 -4.44
CA ASP A 81 11.04 -3.72 -5.31
C ASP A 81 10.73 -5.02 -4.54
N ASN A 82 10.10 -4.88 -3.36
CA ASN A 82 9.69 -6.00 -2.50
C ASN A 82 8.33 -6.53 -2.94
N LYS A 83 8.32 -7.26 -4.07
CA LYS A 83 7.10 -7.74 -4.72
C LYS A 83 6.31 -8.70 -3.84
N LYS A 84 6.96 -9.58 -3.08
CA LYS A 84 6.25 -10.55 -2.23
C LYS A 84 5.47 -9.82 -1.14
N PHE A 85 6.09 -8.81 -0.55
CA PHE A 85 5.42 -7.97 0.44
C PHE A 85 4.23 -7.20 -0.15
N LEU A 86 4.34 -6.71 -1.39
CA LEU A 86 3.22 -6.00 -2.05
C LEU A 86 2.06 -6.92 -2.44
N HIS A 87 2.31 -8.22 -2.63
CA HIS A 87 1.27 -9.21 -2.93
C HIS A 87 0.51 -9.70 -1.70
N GLU A 88 0.94 -9.35 -0.48
CA GLU A 88 0.21 -9.69 0.74
C GLU A 88 -1.21 -9.12 0.75
N GLU A 89 -2.15 -9.91 1.28
CA GLU A 89 -3.57 -9.56 1.37
C GLU A 89 -3.77 -8.23 2.12
N THR A 90 -2.96 -8.00 3.16
CA THR A 90 -3.02 -6.77 3.96
C THR A 90 -2.70 -5.52 3.12
N CYS A 91 -1.75 -5.62 2.19
CA CYS A 91 -1.39 -4.50 1.29
C CYS A 91 -2.52 -4.20 0.30
N GLN A 92 -3.14 -5.23 -0.26
CA GLN A 92 -4.28 -5.09 -1.17
C GLN A 92 -5.51 -4.51 -0.46
N LEU A 93 -5.78 -4.95 0.77
CA LEU A 93 -6.88 -4.43 1.58
C LEU A 93 -6.62 -2.98 1.99
N ALA A 94 -5.39 -2.64 2.40
CA ALA A 94 -5.02 -1.26 2.70
C ALA A 94 -5.16 -0.34 1.49
N LEU A 95 -4.73 -0.78 0.30
CA LEU A 95 -4.94 -0.05 -0.95
C LEU A 95 -6.43 0.11 -1.25
N THR A 96 -7.22 -0.96 -1.14
CA THR A 96 -8.68 -0.90 -1.34
C THR A 96 -9.32 0.13 -0.42
N ASN A 97 -8.92 0.14 0.86
CA ASN A 97 -9.40 1.12 1.83
C ASN A 97 -9.00 2.55 1.46
N ILE A 98 -7.81 2.77 0.90
CA ILE A 98 -7.40 4.09 0.38
C ILE A 98 -8.24 4.49 -0.83
N TRP A 99 -8.44 3.58 -1.79
CA TRP A 99 -9.20 3.82 -3.00
C TRP A 99 -10.66 4.18 -2.72
N TYR A 100 -11.25 3.59 -1.67
CA TYR A 100 -12.62 3.88 -1.23
C TYR A 100 -12.67 4.86 -0.04
N ASP A 101 -11.61 5.63 0.25
CA ASP A 101 -11.56 6.68 1.29
C ASP A 101 -12.02 6.23 2.69
N ARG A 102 -11.51 5.08 3.16
CA ARG A 102 -11.90 4.39 4.41
C ARG A 102 -13.39 4.09 4.55
N ILE A 103 -14.15 4.12 3.45
CA ILE A 103 -15.45 3.47 3.40
C ILE A 103 -15.15 1.97 3.47
N GLU A 104 -15.30 1.37 4.65
CA GLU A 104 -15.11 -0.05 4.89
C GLU A 104 -15.71 -0.86 3.72
N PRO A 105 -14.91 -1.57 2.91
CA PRO A 105 -15.45 -2.45 1.87
C PRO A 105 -16.26 -3.62 2.49
N LEU A 106 -16.18 -3.79 3.81
CA LEU A 106 -16.96 -4.74 4.61
C LEU A 106 -18.40 -4.26 4.89
N ARG A 107 -18.75 -2.99 4.64
CA ARG A 107 -20.13 -2.51 4.78
C ARG A 107 -20.85 -2.66 3.43
N LYS A 108 -21.76 -3.65 3.38
CA LYS A 108 -22.66 -4.02 2.28
C LYS A 108 -23.25 -2.82 1.51
N TYR A 109 -22.64 -2.37 0.41
CA TYR A 109 -23.35 -1.54 -0.58
C TYR A 109 -22.95 -1.92 -2.01
N LYS A 110 -23.45 -3.08 -2.48
CA LYS A 110 -23.45 -3.48 -3.90
C LYS A 110 -23.98 -2.39 -4.85
N TYR A 111 -24.79 -1.48 -4.32
CA TYR A 111 -25.44 -0.41 -5.07
C TYR A 111 -24.64 0.90 -5.11
N GLN A 112 -23.58 1.07 -4.29
CA GLN A 112 -22.79 2.31 -4.25
C GLN A 112 -22.12 2.58 -5.61
N PHE A 113 -21.52 1.54 -6.21
CA PHE A 113 -20.94 1.63 -7.56
C PHE A 113 -21.97 2.07 -8.62
N TYR A 114 -23.21 1.57 -8.52
CA TYR A 114 -24.29 1.98 -9.42
C TYR A 114 -24.69 3.44 -9.17
N ILE A 115 -24.69 3.92 -7.92
CA ILE A 115 -24.96 5.33 -7.58
C ILE A 115 -23.86 6.25 -8.09
N ASP A 116 -22.59 5.88 -7.94
CA ASP A 116 -21.46 6.67 -8.44
C ASP A 116 -21.47 6.73 -9.99
N LEU A 117 -21.79 5.60 -10.64
CA LEU A 117 -21.95 5.53 -12.09
C LEU A 117 -23.15 6.36 -12.59
N LEU A 118 -24.27 6.34 -11.86
CA LEU A 118 -25.46 7.13 -12.19
C LEU A 118 -25.23 8.63 -11.97
N THR A 119 -24.47 9.02 -10.95
CA THR A 119 -24.24 10.42 -10.60
C THR A 119 -23.09 11.06 -11.38
N PHE A 120 -22.18 10.30 -11.99
CA PHE A 120 -21.09 10.84 -12.81
C PHE A 120 -21.57 11.68 -14.01
N ASN A 121 -22.81 11.48 -14.48
CA ASN A 121 -23.39 12.18 -15.64
C ASN A 121 -24.45 13.25 -15.29
N ILE A 122 -24.72 13.46 -14.00
CA ILE A 122 -25.79 14.36 -13.54
C ILE A 122 -25.32 15.83 -13.38
N PRO A 123 -24.07 16.13 -12.94
CA PRO A 123 -23.63 17.52 -12.79
C PRO A 123 -23.57 18.30 -14.11
N SER A 124 -23.16 17.66 -15.21
CA SER A 124 -22.99 18.31 -16.52
C SER A 124 -24.33 18.69 -17.16
N THR A 125 -25.34 17.82 -17.03
CA THR A 125 -26.68 18.04 -17.60
C THR A 125 -27.48 19.06 -16.81
N ILE A 126 -27.40 19.04 -15.47
CA ILE A 126 -28.09 20.03 -14.62
C ILE A 126 -27.47 21.43 -14.78
N MET A 127 -26.14 21.57 -14.85
CA MET A 127 -25.53 22.88 -15.12
C MET A 127 -25.91 23.42 -16.51
N HIS A 128 -25.99 22.56 -17.53
CA HIS A 128 -26.39 22.99 -18.88
C HIS A 128 -27.85 23.46 -18.93
N VAL A 129 -28.76 22.76 -18.24
CA VAL A 129 -30.19 23.14 -18.17
C VAL A 129 -30.40 24.40 -17.33
N LEU A 130 -29.68 24.57 -16.22
CA LEU A 130 -29.74 25.80 -15.41
C LEU A 130 -29.17 27.02 -16.16
N LYS A 131 -28.17 26.83 -17.01
CA LYS A 131 -27.61 27.91 -17.86
C LYS A 131 -28.58 28.32 -18.98
N GLN A 132 -29.35 27.39 -19.53
CA GLN A 132 -30.40 27.66 -20.54
C GLN A 132 -31.58 28.43 -19.94
N LYS A 133 -32.01 28.09 -18.72
CA LYS A 133 -33.13 28.77 -18.03
C LYS A 133 -32.82 30.18 -17.53
N LYS A 134 -31.54 30.58 -17.46
CA LYS A 134 -31.11 31.91 -17.00
C LYS A 134 -30.94 32.91 -18.16
N ASN A 135 -30.96 32.44 -19.41
CA ASN A 135 -30.81 33.23 -20.63
C ASN A 135 -32.12 33.36 -21.44
N GLN A 136 -33.25 32.93 -20.88
CA GLN A 136 -34.61 33.28 -21.30
C GLN A 136 -35.25 34.10 -20.17
#